data_AF-A0A2B4R346-F1
#
_entry.id   AF-A0A2B4R346-F1
#
_cell.length_a   1.000
_cell.length_b   1.000
_cell.length_c   1.000
_cell.angle_alpha   90.00
_cell.angle_beta   90.00
_cell.angle_gamma   90.00
#
_symmetry.space_group_name_H-M   'P 1'
#
loop_
_entity.id
_entity.type
_entity.pdbx_description
1 polymer ?
#
loop_
_entity_poly.entity_id
_entity_poly.type
_entity_poly.pdbx_seq_one_letter_code
_entity_poly.pdbx_strand_id
1 'polypeptide(L)'
;MIVNFLKYQAMVPETLKILAFKAVFTNLNSSGRIGPTTLGSNYIGEDHDRQVTLSSGVQQWTIPYTGDYRIKAIAAAGGYDRHSNSIQYRGRGARMIGTFRLTKGEVIQILVGQEGGINTVKRSSGGGGGTFVVRGANTPLIIAGGGGGVNAAESRHKGCDASIDTTGNPGYKSWSGESNGHGAQTADNGASGGGGGGFYSSGRSGKNFNGTKGWSGEGGEGFNQGGVGGRARFQDVDGGFGGGGGGYGWGGGGGGGGGYSGGSSGKGTSDSCGGGGGSYNDGNNQDNECCYNNAGHGQGTVTFLE
;
A
#
# COMPACT_ATOMS: atom_id res chain seq x y z
N MET A 1 -34.77 -61.97 33.10
CA MET A 1 -33.36 -61.59 33.35
C MET A 1 -32.79 -61.15 32.01
N ILE A 2 -32.83 -59.84 31.75
CA ILE A 2 -32.44 -59.25 30.46
C ILE A 2 -30.97 -58.84 30.58
N VAL A 3 -30.13 -59.35 29.69
CA VAL A 3 -28.70 -59.04 29.60
C VAL A 3 -28.54 -57.76 28.78
N ASN A 4 -28.10 -56.67 29.40
CA ASN A 4 -27.76 -55.43 28.70
C ASN A 4 -26.28 -55.44 28.30
N PHE A 5 -26.03 -55.50 26.99
CA PHE A 5 -24.74 -55.19 26.38
C PHE A 5 -24.55 -53.66 26.34
N LEU A 6 -23.70 -53.11 27.21
CA LEU A 6 -23.13 -51.79 26.99
C LEU A 6 -21.85 -51.94 26.15
N LYS A 7 -21.98 -51.63 24.87
CA LYS A 7 -20.85 -51.47 23.96
C LYS A 7 -20.02 -50.26 24.40
N TYR A 8 -18.71 -50.45 24.49
CA TYR A 8 -17.72 -49.39 24.46
C TYR A 8 -18.00 -48.47 23.25
N GLN A 9 -18.37 -47.23 23.53
CA GLN A 9 -18.42 -46.17 22.53
C GLN A 9 -17.03 -45.53 22.51
N ALA A 10 -16.29 -45.77 21.43
CA ALA A 10 -15.02 -45.09 21.20
C ALA A 10 -15.28 -43.58 21.19
N MET A 11 -14.58 -42.85 22.07
CA MET A 11 -14.45 -41.39 21.96
C MET A 11 -13.85 -41.10 20.58
N VAL A 12 -14.65 -40.49 19.70
CA VAL A 12 -14.14 -39.86 18.48
C VAL A 12 -13.21 -38.73 18.96
N PRO A 13 -11.94 -38.68 18.52
CA PRO A 13 -11.10 -37.54 18.82
C PRO A 13 -11.77 -36.32 18.20
N GLU A 14 -12.18 -35.41 19.06
CA GLU A 14 -12.57 -34.06 18.68
C GLU A 14 -11.45 -33.56 17.76
N THR A 15 -11.79 -33.31 16.50
CA THR A 15 -10.86 -32.76 15.51
C THR A 15 -10.23 -31.53 16.12
N LEU A 16 -8.98 -31.65 16.54
CA LEU A 16 -8.14 -30.54 16.92
C LEU A 16 -8.09 -29.64 15.67
N LYS A 17 -8.97 -28.64 15.60
CA LYS A 17 -8.77 -27.48 14.74
C LYS A 17 -7.49 -26.86 15.26
N ILE A 18 -6.35 -27.30 14.74
CA ILE A 18 -5.13 -26.52 14.87
C ILE A 18 -5.48 -25.20 14.20
N LEU A 19 -5.59 -24.13 14.98
CA LEU A 19 -5.75 -22.81 14.44
C LEU A 19 -4.49 -22.56 13.61
N ALA A 20 -4.66 -22.55 12.28
CA ALA A 20 -3.57 -22.27 11.36
C ALA A 20 -2.94 -20.92 11.77
N PHE A 21 -1.64 -20.93 12.08
CA PHE A 21 -0.90 -19.75 12.51
C PHE A 21 -1.18 -18.58 11.57
N LYS A 22 -1.58 -17.43 12.12
CA LYS A 22 -1.98 -16.24 11.36
C LYS A 22 -1.40 -14.97 11.96
N ALA A 23 -0.52 -14.32 11.22
CA ALA A 23 0.00 -13.00 11.54
C ALA A 23 -0.75 -11.91 10.74
N VAL A 24 -1.21 -10.85 11.41
CA VAL A 24 -1.90 -9.71 10.80
C VAL A 24 -1.11 -8.43 11.08
N PHE A 25 -0.58 -7.84 10.02
CA PHE A 25 0.22 -6.62 10.07
C PHE A 25 -0.63 -5.42 9.67
N THR A 26 -0.56 -4.36 10.46
CA THR A 26 -1.37 -3.14 10.31
C THR A 26 -0.45 -1.94 10.21
N ASN A 27 -1.04 -0.75 10.02
CA ASN A 27 -0.34 0.53 10.11
C ASN A 27 0.07 0.90 11.56
N LEU A 28 -0.13 0.02 12.55
CA LEU A 28 0.20 0.26 13.96
C LEU A 28 -0.40 1.55 14.53
N ASN A 29 -1.61 1.89 14.08
CA ASN A 29 -2.33 3.13 14.40
C ASN A 29 -1.61 4.42 13.98
N SER A 30 -0.65 4.33 13.06
CA SER A 30 0.00 5.49 12.45
C SER A 30 -0.75 5.95 11.19
N SER A 31 -0.58 7.22 10.81
CA SER A 31 -1.16 7.79 9.60
C SER A 31 -0.25 8.86 9.01
N GLY A 32 -0.44 9.15 7.72
CA GLY A 32 0.27 10.18 6.98
C GLY A 32 1.55 9.69 6.30
N ARG A 33 2.49 10.61 6.16
CA ARG A 33 3.73 10.46 5.39
C ARG A 33 4.72 9.45 5.97
N ILE A 34 4.88 9.46 7.28
CA ILE A 34 5.94 8.74 8.01
C ILE A 34 5.33 7.47 8.59
N GLY A 35 6.06 6.35 8.47
CA GLY A 35 5.63 5.09 9.05
C GLY A 35 5.64 5.10 10.59
N PRO A 36 5.12 4.04 11.21
CA PRO A 36 5.08 3.93 12.67
C PRO A 36 6.48 3.95 13.28
N THR A 37 6.60 4.50 14.49
CA THR A 37 7.86 4.57 15.26
C THR A 37 7.89 3.61 16.45
N THR A 38 6.75 2.99 16.78
CA THR A 38 6.64 2.00 17.85
C THR A 38 5.59 0.94 17.50
N LEU A 39 5.79 -0.30 17.97
CA LEU A 39 4.78 -1.35 17.91
C LEU A 39 3.65 -1.14 18.92
N GLY A 40 3.92 -0.41 20.02
CA GLY A 40 3.00 -0.27 21.14
C GLY A 40 2.55 -1.64 21.67
N SER A 41 1.25 -1.79 21.92
CA SER A 41 0.60 -3.03 22.36
C SER A 41 -0.13 -3.77 21.23
N ASN A 42 0.07 -3.37 19.96
CA ASN A 42 -0.80 -3.79 18.85
C ASN A 42 -0.81 -5.30 18.58
N TYR A 43 0.25 -6.03 18.95
CA TYR A 43 0.39 -7.48 18.70
C TYR A 43 0.44 -8.32 19.96
N ILE A 44 0.18 -7.75 21.14
CA ILE A 44 0.15 -8.50 22.40
C ILE A 44 -0.99 -9.52 22.34
N GLY A 45 -0.67 -10.80 22.54
CA GLY A 45 -1.65 -11.89 22.51
C GLY A 45 -2.06 -12.39 21.11
N GLU A 46 -1.50 -11.81 20.04
CA GLU A 46 -1.64 -12.34 18.67
C GLU A 46 -0.64 -13.46 18.42
N ASP A 47 -0.84 -14.29 17.39
CA ASP A 47 0.05 -15.44 17.09
C ASP A 47 1.53 -15.04 16.88
N HIS A 48 1.75 -13.81 16.46
CA HIS A 48 3.06 -13.22 16.17
C HIS A 48 3.53 -12.25 17.29
N ASP A 49 2.94 -12.33 18.48
CA ASP A 49 3.38 -11.58 19.65
C ASP A 49 4.88 -11.79 19.91
N ARG A 50 5.59 -10.70 20.17
CA ARG A 50 7.05 -10.63 20.37
C ARG A 50 7.91 -11.16 19.21
N GLN A 51 7.34 -11.42 18.04
CA GLN A 51 8.08 -11.88 16.85
C GLN A 51 8.36 -10.75 15.85
N VAL A 52 7.88 -9.54 16.13
CA VAL A 52 8.03 -8.37 15.26
C VAL A 52 8.96 -7.36 15.91
N THR A 53 9.86 -6.80 15.11
CA THR A 53 10.61 -5.59 15.45
C THR A 53 10.33 -4.50 14.41
N LEU A 54 10.62 -3.24 14.72
CA LEU A 54 10.29 -2.11 13.85
C LEU A 54 11.56 -1.34 13.48
N SER A 55 11.74 -1.04 12.20
CA SER A 55 12.85 -0.23 11.70
C SER A 55 12.32 0.77 10.67
N SER A 56 12.40 2.07 10.97
CA SER A 56 11.96 3.15 10.08
C SER A 56 10.53 2.96 9.51
N GLY A 57 9.59 2.49 10.33
CA GLY A 57 8.21 2.21 9.90
C GLY A 57 7.98 0.85 9.24
N VAL A 58 9.04 0.10 8.95
CA VAL A 58 8.98 -1.23 8.35
C VAL A 58 9.05 -2.29 9.45
N GLN A 59 8.08 -3.18 9.44
CA GLN A 59 7.94 -4.27 10.41
C GLN A 59 8.80 -5.46 9.95
N GLN A 60 9.70 -5.92 10.80
CA GLN A 60 10.60 -7.05 10.56
C GLN A 60 10.05 -8.24 11.33
N TRP A 61 9.63 -9.29 10.64
CA TRP A 61 9.03 -10.48 11.23
C TRP A 61 9.84 -11.73 10.87
N THR A 62 10.18 -12.52 11.88
CA THR A 62 10.94 -13.78 11.69
C THR A 62 10.00 -14.96 11.57
N ILE A 63 10.16 -15.75 10.51
CA ILE A 63 9.31 -16.90 10.22
C ILE A 63 9.45 -17.99 11.29
N PRO A 64 8.35 -18.41 11.96
CA PRO A 64 8.40 -19.38 13.05
C PRO A 64 8.49 -20.84 12.58
N TYR A 65 7.94 -21.15 11.41
CA TYR A 65 7.82 -22.52 10.88
C TYR A 65 8.23 -22.57 9.40
N THR A 66 8.89 -23.66 8.99
CA THR A 66 9.17 -23.87 7.56
C THR A 66 7.93 -24.47 6.91
N GLY A 67 7.50 -23.90 5.78
CA GLY A 67 6.41 -24.45 4.98
C GLY A 67 5.80 -23.41 4.05
N ASP A 68 4.57 -23.67 3.62
CA ASP A 68 3.88 -22.81 2.67
C ASP A 68 3.02 -21.79 3.42
N TYR A 69 3.05 -20.54 2.98
CA TYR A 69 2.33 -19.43 3.58
C TYR A 69 1.46 -18.75 2.53
N ARG A 70 0.18 -18.55 2.85
CA ARG A 70 -0.69 -17.68 2.07
C ARG A 70 -0.54 -16.24 2.57
N ILE A 71 0.00 -15.38 1.71
CA ILE A 71 0.24 -13.97 2.01
C ILE A 71 -0.79 -13.13 1.26
N LYS A 72 -1.47 -12.24 1.98
CA LYS A 72 -2.39 -11.24 1.45
C LYS A 72 -1.84 -9.85 1.78
N ALA A 73 -1.66 -9.02 0.76
CA ALA A 73 -1.30 -7.61 0.88
C ALA A 73 -2.45 -6.74 0.37
N ILE A 74 -2.89 -5.79 1.18
CA ILE A 74 -3.88 -4.77 0.82
C ILE A 74 -3.18 -3.41 0.93
N ALA A 75 -3.24 -2.59 -0.12
CA ALA A 75 -2.66 -1.26 -0.14
C ALA A 75 -3.66 -0.17 0.23
N ALA A 76 -3.17 1.02 0.52
CA ALA A 76 -3.99 2.13 0.95
C ALA A 76 -4.72 2.82 -0.21
N ALA A 77 -5.85 3.46 0.12
CA ALA A 77 -6.52 4.36 -0.79
C ALA A 77 -5.77 5.70 -0.91
N GLY A 78 -5.95 6.38 -2.04
CA GLY A 78 -5.56 7.78 -2.19
C GLY A 78 -6.44 8.71 -1.37
N GLY A 79 -5.96 9.92 -1.13
CA GLY A 79 -6.76 10.97 -0.48
C GLY A 79 -7.82 11.52 -1.41
N TYR A 80 -8.74 12.31 -0.86
CA TYR A 80 -9.75 13.07 -1.62
C TYR A 80 -9.76 14.54 -1.22
N ASP A 81 -10.53 15.34 -1.94
CA ASP A 81 -10.63 16.78 -1.68
C ASP A 81 -12.07 17.24 -1.43
N ARG A 82 -12.26 18.54 -1.16
CA ARG A 82 -13.58 19.10 -0.81
C ARG A 82 -14.60 19.09 -1.95
N HIS A 83 -14.21 18.73 -3.18
CA HIS A 83 -15.14 18.72 -4.29
C HIS A 83 -16.27 17.73 -4.01
N SER A 84 -17.50 18.06 -4.45
CA SER A 84 -18.65 17.19 -4.30
C SER A 84 -18.32 15.78 -4.80
N ASN A 85 -18.61 14.78 -3.97
CA ASN A 85 -18.40 13.37 -4.29
C ASN A 85 -16.93 12.95 -4.53
N SER A 86 -15.92 13.77 -4.20
CA SER A 86 -14.50 13.42 -4.40
C SER A 86 -14.10 12.14 -3.65
N ILE A 87 -14.65 11.92 -2.45
CA ILE A 87 -14.42 10.71 -1.63
C ILE A 87 -14.78 9.40 -2.34
N GLN A 88 -15.80 9.41 -3.21
CA GLN A 88 -16.22 8.23 -3.98
C GLN A 88 -15.46 8.09 -5.30
N TYR A 89 -14.50 8.97 -5.61
CA TYR A 89 -13.72 8.96 -6.85
C TYR A 89 -12.20 8.87 -6.63
N ARG A 90 -11.71 8.97 -5.38
CA ARG A 90 -10.30 8.75 -5.03
C ARG A 90 -9.75 7.42 -5.53
N GLY A 91 -8.47 7.37 -5.86
CA GLY A 91 -7.82 6.12 -6.24
C GLY A 91 -7.94 5.05 -5.16
N ARG A 92 -8.27 3.82 -5.56
CA ARG A 92 -8.38 2.66 -4.66
C ARG A 92 -7.10 1.84 -4.66
N GLY A 93 -6.74 1.28 -3.50
CA GLY A 93 -5.60 0.36 -3.37
C GLY A 93 -5.91 -1.04 -3.90
N ALA A 94 -4.88 -1.78 -4.31
CA ALA A 94 -5.02 -3.17 -4.75
C ALA A 94 -5.05 -4.16 -3.57
N ARG A 95 -5.58 -5.37 -3.82
CA ARG A 95 -5.37 -6.57 -2.99
C ARG A 95 -4.62 -7.60 -3.81
N MET A 96 -3.51 -8.08 -3.28
CA MET A 96 -2.72 -9.14 -3.88
C MET A 96 -2.68 -10.33 -2.93
N ILE A 97 -2.88 -11.55 -3.44
CA ILE A 97 -2.78 -12.78 -2.65
C ILE A 97 -1.92 -13.78 -3.40
N GLY A 98 -1.00 -14.45 -2.71
CA GLY A 98 -0.20 -15.54 -3.26
C GLY A 98 0.27 -16.51 -2.19
N THR A 99 0.70 -17.70 -2.61
CA THR A 99 1.29 -18.73 -1.74
C THR A 99 2.79 -18.79 -1.97
N PHE A 100 3.55 -18.78 -0.87
CA PHE A 100 5.02 -18.72 -0.87
C PHE A 100 5.57 -19.76 0.09
N ARG A 101 6.65 -20.44 -0.32
CA ARG A 101 7.41 -21.30 0.59
C ARG A 101 8.41 -20.45 1.37
N LEU A 102 8.31 -20.46 2.69
CA LEU A 102 9.19 -19.71 3.59
C LEU A 102 9.90 -20.67 4.54
N THR A 103 11.13 -20.33 4.91
CA THR A 103 11.94 -21.12 5.85
C THR A 103 11.94 -20.49 7.22
N LYS A 104 11.83 -21.32 8.26
CA LYS A 104 12.02 -20.89 9.66
C LYS A 104 13.31 -20.08 9.80
N GLY A 105 13.21 -18.94 10.48
CA GLY A 105 14.34 -18.03 10.70
C GLY A 105 14.57 -17.02 9.57
N GLU A 106 13.89 -17.12 8.43
CA GLU A 106 13.87 -16.04 7.44
C GLU A 106 13.24 -14.77 8.04
N VAL A 107 13.79 -13.60 7.71
CA VAL A 107 13.21 -12.31 8.07
C VAL A 107 12.43 -11.77 6.87
N ILE A 108 11.15 -11.45 7.12
CA ILE A 108 10.26 -10.80 6.17
C ILE A 108 10.03 -9.36 6.61
N GLN A 109 10.24 -8.43 5.68
CA GLN A 109 9.96 -7.02 5.85
C GLN A 109 8.55 -6.70 5.35
N ILE A 110 7.79 -6.01 6.19
CA ILE A 110 6.39 -5.70 5.96
C ILE A 110 6.20 -4.20 6.15
N LEU A 111 5.93 -3.51 5.05
CA LEU A 111 5.54 -2.10 5.04
C LEU A 111 4.05 -2.03 4.75
N VAL A 112 3.27 -1.49 5.68
CA VAL A 112 1.83 -1.32 5.49
C VAL A 112 1.53 0.11 5.03
N GLY A 113 0.95 0.24 3.83
CA GLY A 113 0.67 1.53 3.22
C GLY A 113 -0.32 2.37 4.02
N GLN A 114 -0.15 3.69 4.03
CA GLN A 114 -1.05 4.63 4.70
C GLN A 114 -1.89 5.43 3.68
N GLU A 115 -3.08 5.87 4.09
CA GLU A 115 -3.99 6.64 3.25
C GLU A 115 -3.35 7.97 2.83
N GLY A 116 -3.60 8.38 1.58
CA GLY A 116 -3.14 9.68 1.09
C GLY A 116 -3.84 10.84 1.80
N GLY A 117 -3.15 11.97 1.94
CA GLY A 117 -3.64 13.16 2.63
C GLY A 117 -4.93 13.70 2.04
N ILE A 118 -5.89 13.98 2.92
CA ILE A 118 -7.25 14.46 2.59
C ILE A 118 -7.29 15.98 2.70
N ASN A 119 -7.84 16.64 1.68
CA ASN A 119 -7.98 18.10 1.65
C ASN A 119 -9.42 18.54 1.90
N THR A 120 -9.70 19.03 3.10
CA THR A 120 -11.03 19.54 3.46
C THR A 120 -11.22 21.02 3.13
N VAL A 121 -10.14 21.75 2.78
CA VAL A 121 -10.15 23.21 2.63
C VAL A 121 -10.11 23.66 1.16
N LYS A 122 -9.36 22.93 0.31
CA LYS A 122 -9.16 23.21 -1.12
C LYS A 122 -9.29 21.93 -1.95
N ARG A 123 -8.92 22.01 -3.23
CA ARG A 123 -8.85 20.90 -4.20
C ARG A 123 -7.42 20.36 -4.25
N SER A 124 -7.25 19.11 -4.70
CA SER A 124 -6.00 18.31 -4.69
C SER A 124 -5.82 17.49 -3.41
N SER A 125 -5.34 16.25 -3.55
CA SER A 125 -5.06 15.32 -2.44
C SER A 125 -3.79 14.49 -2.67
N GLY A 126 -3.30 13.82 -1.62
CA GLY A 126 -2.12 12.96 -1.66
C GLY A 126 -2.42 11.56 -2.23
N GLY A 127 -1.39 10.89 -2.76
CA GLY A 127 -1.46 9.49 -3.16
C GLY A 127 -1.37 8.55 -1.94
N GLY A 128 -2.03 7.40 -2.00
CA GLY A 128 -1.94 6.34 -1.01
C GLY A 128 -0.67 5.51 -1.17
N GLY A 129 -0.17 4.98 -0.07
CA GLY A 129 1.00 4.12 -0.08
C GLY A 129 0.72 2.67 -0.48
N GLY A 130 1.72 2.05 -1.10
CA GLY A 130 1.74 0.61 -1.34
C GLY A 130 1.97 -0.19 -0.06
N THR A 131 1.57 -1.46 -0.09
CA THR A 131 1.89 -2.44 0.98
C THR A 131 2.87 -3.46 0.44
N PHE A 132 3.99 -3.63 1.12
CA PHE A 132 5.12 -4.43 0.65
C PHE A 132 5.37 -5.59 1.61
N VAL A 133 5.56 -6.79 1.05
CA VAL A 133 6.05 -7.97 1.77
C VAL A 133 7.28 -8.48 1.03
N VAL A 134 8.45 -8.36 1.68
CA VAL A 134 9.77 -8.49 1.04
C VAL A 134 10.60 -9.47 1.85
N ARG A 135 11.22 -10.45 1.19
CA ARG A 135 12.17 -11.39 1.81
C ARG A 135 13.54 -10.73 1.93
N GLY A 136 14.11 -10.79 3.13
CA GLY A 136 15.39 -10.14 3.42
C GLY A 136 15.29 -8.63 3.18
N ALA A 137 16.31 -8.02 2.58
CA ALA A 137 16.30 -6.58 2.32
C ALA A 137 15.58 -6.19 1.01
N ASN A 138 15.75 -6.97 -0.06
CA ASN A 138 15.53 -6.47 -1.43
C ASN A 138 14.78 -7.43 -2.37
N THR A 139 14.25 -8.56 -1.88
CA THR A 139 13.58 -9.56 -2.74
C THR A 139 12.06 -9.48 -2.54
N PRO A 140 11.32 -8.79 -3.43
CA PRO A 140 9.88 -8.66 -3.28
C PRO A 140 9.20 -10.03 -3.40
N LEU A 141 8.31 -10.36 -2.47
CA LEU A 141 7.43 -11.54 -2.59
C LEU A 141 6.10 -11.10 -3.20
N ILE A 142 5.49 -10.10 -2.56
CA ILE A 142 4.19 -9.57 -2.95
C ILE A 142 4.08 -8.10 -2.54
N ILE A 143 3.60 -7.26 -3.46
CA ILE A 143 3.42 -5.83 -3.27
C ILE A 143 2.06 -5.46 -3.85
N ALA A 144 1.23 -4.80 -3.06
CA ALA A 144 0.00 -4.18 -3.52
C ALA A 144 0.23 -2.68 -3.76
N GLY A 145 -0.18 -2.18 -4.93
CA GLY A 145 -0.11 -0.76 -5.27
C GLY A 145 -1.18 0.07 -4.56
N GLY A 146 -0.84 1.28 -4.12
CA GLY A 146 -1.73 2.27 -3.52
C GLY A 146 -2.48 3.10 -4.55
N GLY A 147 -3.61 3.69 -4.15
CA GLY A 147 -4.43 4.55 -5.01
C GLY A 147 -3.83 5.95 -5.24
N GLY A 148 -4.06 6.54 -6.41
CA GLY A 148 -3.68 7.92 -6.70
C GLY A 148 -4.60 8.96 -6.05
N GLY A 149 -4.04 10.13 -5.73
CA GLY A 149 -4.78 11.31 -5.28
C GLY A 149 -5.49 12.02 -6.43
N VAL A 150 -6.49 12.83 -6.10
CA VAL A 150 -7.41 13.48 -7.05
C VAL A 150 -7.31 14.99 -7.00
N ASN A 151 -7.82 15.66 -8.03
CA ASN A 151 -8.03 17.10 -8.08
C ASN A 151 -9.40 17.39 -8.70
N ALA A 152 -10.38 17.69 -7.84
CA ALA A 152 -11.77 17.91 -8.22
C ALA A 152 -12.30 16.85 -9.19
N ALA A 153 -12.12 15.57 -8.83
CA ALA A 153 -12.64 14.46 -9.62
C ALA A 153 -14.18 14.56 -9.69
N GLU A 154 -14.73 14.48 -10.90
CA GLU A 154 -16.17 14.58 -11.14
C GLU A 154 -16.80 13.20 -11.37
N SER A 155 -15.98 12.22 -11.73
CA SER A 155 -16.36 10.83 -11.92
C SER A 155 -15.23 9.87 -11.54
N ARG A 156 -15.54 8.58 -11.51
CA ARG A 156 -14.58 7.52 -11.25
C ARG A 156 -13.69 7.32 -12.47
N HIS A 157 -12.38 7.45 -12.30
CA HIS A 157 -11.41 7.12 -13.35
C HIS A 157 -10.53 5.94 -12.95
N LYS A 158 -10.55 4.88 -13.75
CA LYS A 158 -9.81 3.63 -13.46
C LYS A 158 -8.30 3.87 -13.31
N GLY A 159 -7.74 4.84 -14.03
CA GLY A 159 -6.32 5.17 -13.94
C GLY A 159 -5.89 5.71 -12.58
N CYS A 160 -6.81 6.22 -11.75
CA CYS A 160 -6.49 6.61 -10.37
C CYS A 160 -6.33 5.40 -9.44
N ASP A 161 -6.99 4.30 -9.76
CA ASP A 161 -6.91 3.08 -8.96
C ASP A 161 -5.56 2.38 -9.19
N ALA A 162 -5.13 1.58 -8.22
CA ALA A 162 -3.93 0.77 -8.33
C ALA A 162 -4.06 -0.30 -9.43
N SER A 163 -2.92 -0.67 -10.02
CA SER A 163 -2.82 -1.75 -10.99
C SER A 163 -2.48 -3.08 -10.29
N ILE A 164 -3.01 -4.19 -10.79
CA ILE A 164 -2.52 -5.55 -10.42
C ILE A 164 -1.25 -5.91 -11.18
N ASP A 165 -0.94 -5.20 -12.26
CA ASP A 165 0.28 -5.37 -13.04
C ASP A 165 1.44 -4.60 -12.41
N THR A 166 2.66 -4.93 -12.85
CA THR A 166 3.89 -4.27 -12.41
C THR A 166 3.99 -2.80 -12.79
N THR A 167 3.22 -2.35 -13.77
CA THR A 167 3.24 -0.96 -14.25
C THR A 167 2.24 -0.12 -13.47
N GLY A 168 2.68 1.04 -12.99
CA GLY A 168 1.82 2.05 -12.39
C GLY A 168 0.86 2.64 -13.42
N ASN A 169 -0.33 3.02 -12.97
CA ASN A 169 -1.33 3.59 -13.85
C ASN A 169 -1.02 5.05 -14.23
N PRO A 170 -1.59 5.55 -15.34
CA PRO A 170 -1.37 6.92 -15.80
C PRO A 170 -2.25 7.96 -15.09
N GLY A 171 -3.19 7.59 -14.23
CA GLY A 171 -4.17 8.54 -13.69
C GLY A 171 -5.19 8.95 -14.76
N TYR A 172 -5.68 10.19 -14.66
CA TYR A 172 -6.62 10.76 -15.62
C TYR A 172 -6.28 12.22 -15.93
N LYS A 173 -6.24 12.57 -17.22
CA LYS A 173 -5.66 13.82 -17.76
C LYS A 173 -4.23 14.09 -17.26
N SER A 174 -3.48 13.02 -17.04
CA SER A 174 -2.15 13.01 -16.44
C SER A 174 -1.12 12.36 -17.38
N TRP A 175 0.03 11.96 -16.85
CA TRP A 175 1.11 11.34 -17.65
C TRP A 175 1.09 9.81 -17.52
N SER A 176 1.93 9.13 -18.29
CA SER A 176 2.16 7.70 -18.11
C SER A 176 2.62 7.38 -16.68
N GLY A 177 2.17 6.26 -16.13
CA GLY A 177 2.77 5.68 -14.95
C GLY A 177 4.12 5.03 -15.29
N GLU A 178 4.82 4.56 -14.26
CA GLU A 178 6.16 3.98 -14.40
C GLU A 178 6.12 2.45 -14.46
N SER A 179 7.21 1.83 -14.92
CA SER A 179 7.36 0.38 -14.98
C SER A 179 8.69 -0.07 -14.36
N ASN A 180 8.94 -1.38 -14.35
CA ASN A 180 10.20 -1.99 -13.91
C ASN A 180 10.62 -1.64 -12.47
N GLY A 181 9.65 -1.37 -11.61
CA GLY A 181 9.88 -1.13 -10.19
C GLY A 181 10.33 0.30 -9.86
N HIS A 182 10.31 1.22 -10.82
CA HIS A 182 10.74 2.60 -10.63
C HIS A 182 9.60 3.52 -10.17
N GLY A 183 9.95 4.60 -9.46
CA GLY A 183 9.02 5.68 -9.16
C GLY A 183 8.74 6.56 -10.37
N ALA A 184 7.55 7.14 -10.46
CA ALA A 184 7.12 7.88 -11.66
C ALA A 184 7.87 9.19 -11.87
N GLN A 185 8.45 9.38 -13.06
CA GLN A 185 9.34 10.51 -13.34
C GLN A 185 8.72 11.66 -14.16
N THR A 186 7.58 11.43 -14.80
CA THR A 186 7.06 12.35 -15.83
C THR A 186 6.09 13.40 -15.28
N ALA A 187 6.38 14.67 -15.56
CA ALA A 187 5.42 15.79 -15.53
C ALA A 187 5.92 17.00 -16.36
N ASP A 188 5.06 18.02 -16.48
CA ASP A 188 5.38 19.33 -17.04
C ASP A 188 5.80 20.35 -15.97
N ASN A 189 5.90 21.63 -16.35
CA ASN A 189 6.27 22.73 -15.47
C ASN A 189 5.09 23.32 -14.66
N GLY A 190 3.91 22.72 -14.74
CA GLY A 190 2.70 23.20 -14.09
C GLY A 190 2.59 22.86 -12.59
N ALA A 191 1.39 23.09 -12.05
CA ALA A 191 0.98 22.73 -10.70
C ALA A 191 0.57 21.24 -10.62
N SER A 192 1.53 20.34 -10.81
CA SER A 192 1.32 18.89 -10.73
C SER A 192 1.43 18.36 -9.29
N GLY A 193 1.05 17.09 -9.09
CA GLY A 193 1.40 16.34 -7.89
C GLY A 193 2.80 15.73 -7.98
N GLY A 194 3.27 15.15 -6.88
CA GLY A 194 4.45 14.28 -6.86
C GLY A 194 4.18 12.93 -7.52
N GLY A 195 5.22 12.30 -8.07
CA GLY A 195 5.13 10.91 -8.55
C GLY A 195 5.06 9.92 -7.39
N GLY A 196 4.40 8.78 -7.58
CA GLY A 196 4.49 7.67 -6.64
C GLY A 196 5.91 7.07 -6.62
N GLY A 197 6.34 6.60 -5.46
CA GLY A 197 7.56 5.80 -5.30
C GLY A 197 7.36 4.36 -5.77
N GLY A 198 8.40 3.78 -6.36
CA GLY A 198 8.45 2.37 -6.73
C GLY A 198 9.20 1.54 -5.70
N PHE A 199 9.58 0.32 -6.06
CA PHE A 199 10.42 -0.54 -5.23
C PHE A 199 11.87 -0.05 -5.23
N TYR A 200 12.40 0.33 -6.40
CA TYR A 200 13.81 0.66 -6.60
C TYR A 200 14.13 2.16 -6.52
N SER A 201 13.17 3.05 -6.78
CA SER A 201 13.42 4.49 -6.80
C SER A 201 12.23 5.33 -6.36
N SER A 202 12.53 6.51 -5.83
CA SER A 202 11.56 7.54 -5.50
C SER A 202 10.89 8.12 -6.75
N GLY A 203 9.66 8.58 -6.60
CA GLY A 203 8.95 9.35 -7.62
C GLY A 203 9.54 10.77 -7.79
N ARG A 204 9.18 11.43 -8.88
CA ARG A 204 9.62 12.81 -9.16
C ARG A 204 9.08 13.79 -8.12
N SER A 205 9.97 14.66 -7.66
CA SER A 205 9.66 15.83 -6.86
C SER A 205 9.51 17.12 -7.70
N GLY A 206 8.83 18.11 -7.15
CA GLY A 206 8.79 19.47 -7.69
C GLY A 206 10.05 20.26 -7.37
N LYS A 207 10.27 21.40 -8.04
CA LYS A 207 11.44 22.26 -7.82
C LYS A 207 11.58 22.78 -6.37
N ASN A 208 10.46 22.97 -5.66
CA ASN A 208 10.47 23.34 -4.24
C ASN A 208 11.02 22.24 -3.31
N PHE A 209 11.10 21.03 -3.82
CA PHE A 209 11.57 19.84 -3.12
C PHE A 209 12.78 19.25 -3.84
N ASN A 210 13.66 20.13 -4.35
CA ASN A 210 14.90 19.79 -5.07
C ASN A 210 14.71 18.91 -6.33
N GLY A 211 13.49 18.88 -6.89
CA GLY A 211 13.21 18.22 -8.15
C GLY A 211 13.53 19.06 -9.38
N THR A 212 13.41 18.47 -10.57
CA THR A 212 13.86 19.09 -11.82
C THR A 212 12.76 19.84 -12.57
N LYS A 213 11.47 19.55 -12.32
CA LYS A 213 10.34 20.08 -13.10
C LYS A 213 9.17 20.54 -12.23
N GLY A 214 8.55 21.65 -12.65
CA GLY A 214 7.30 22.17 -12.10
C GLY A 214 7.35 22.66 -10.65
N TRP A 215 6.26 23.31 -10.25
CA TRP A 215 6.05 23.73 -8.86
C TRP A 215 5.09 22.75 -8.17
N SER A 216 5.47 21.48 -8.09
CA SER A 216 4.61 20.38 -7.65
C SER A 216 4.81 19.98 -6.19
N GLY A 217 4.02 19.00 -5.73
CA GLY A 217 4.34 18.19 -4.55
C GLY A 217 5.64 17.39 -4.71
N GLU A 218 6.16 16.87 -3.60
CA GLU A 218 7.30 15.97 -3.53
C GLU A 218 6.88 14.55 -3.96
N GLY A 219 7.79 13.83 -4.63
CA GLY A 219 7.56 12.43 -4.95
C GLY A 219 7.63 11.55 -3.70
N GLY A 220 6.89 10.44 -3.71
CA GLY A 220 7.02 9.43 -2.66
C GLY A 220 8.37 8.72 -2.77
N GLU A 221 9.01 8.45 -1.65
CA GLU A 221 10.20 7.61 -1.59
C GLU A 221 9.83 6.16 -1.88
N GLY A 222 10.66 5.48 -2.67
CA GLY A 222 10.47 4.06 -2.94
C GLY A 222 10.76 3.19 -1.72
N PHE A 223 10.41 1.90 -1.78
CA PHE A 223 10.64 0.96 -0.68
C PHE A 223 12.10 0.95 -0.22
N ASN A 224 13.05 0.82 -1.16
CA ASN A 224 14.48 0.83 -0.86
C ASN A 224 15.01 2.18 -0.34
N GLN A 225 14.23 3.25 -0.46
CA GLN A 225 14.56 4.56 0.09
C GLN A 225 13.90 4.81 1.46
N GLY A 226 13.10 3.88 1.96
CA GLY A 226 12.40 3.98 3.25
C GLY A 226 10.89 4.15 3.13
N GLY A 227 10.35 4.27 1.92
CA GLY A 227 8.91 4.29 1.67
C GLY A 227 8.18 5.53 2.19
N VAL A 228 8.88 6.60 2.56
CA VAL A 228 8.28 7.82 3.10
C VAL A 228 7.39 8.48 2.03
N GLY A 229 6.19 8.92 2.41
CA GLY A 229 5.31 9.66 1.52
C GLY A 229 5.92 11.00 1.07
N GLY A 230 5.45 11.57 -0.05
CA GLY A 230 5.89 12.88 -0.51
C GLY A 230 5.18 14.01 0.23
N ARG A 231 5.90 15.07 0.60
CA ARG A 231 5.30 16.32 1.11
C ARG A 231 4.42 17.01 0.07
N ALA A 232 3.30 17.56 0.51
CA ALA A 232 2.49 18.47 -0.27
C ALA A 232 3.14 19.84 -0.37
N ARG A 233 2.78 20.59 -1.42
CA ARG A 233 3.20 21.99 -1.53
C ARG A 233 2.41 22.91 -0.59
N PHE A 234 1.12 22.64 -0.40
CA PHE A 234 0.21 23.43 0.43
C PHE A 234 -0.77 22.52 1.17
N GLN A 235 -1.35 23.03 2.27
CA GLN A 235 -2.48 22.39 2.99
C GLN A 235 -2.18 20.98 3.56
N ASP A 236 -0.92 20.61 3.71
CA ASP A 236 -0.48 19.34 4.31
C ASP A 236 -1.13 18.08 3.70
N VAL A 237 -1.43 18.11 2.40
CA VAL A 237 -2.02 16.98 1.64
C VAL A 237 -0.97 15.97 1.19
N ASP A 238 -0.15 15.55 2.14
CA ASP A 238 1.00 14.67 1.92
C ASP A 238 0.58 13.32 1.34
N GLY A 239 1.49 12.66 0.65
CA GLY A 239 1.32 11.26 0.29
C GLY A 239 1.43 10.35 1.51
N GLY A 240 0.77 9.21 1.45
CA GLY A 240 0.84 8.19 2.50
C GLY A 240 2.18 7.44 2.49
N PHE A 241 2.63 7.03 3.68
CA PHE A 241 3.73 6.07 3.84
C PHE A 241 3.49 4.81 3.01
N GLY A 242 4.53 4.26 2.41
CA GLY A 242 4.47 3.31 1.30
C GLY A 242 4.67 3.98 -0.07
N GLY A 243 5.27 5.17 -0.10
CA GLY A 243 5.67 5.86 -1.33
C GLY A 243 4.55 6.61 -2.05
N GLY A 244 3.47 7.00 -1.38
CA GLY A 244 2.49 7.92 -1.99
C GLY A 244 3.12 9.28 -2.27
N GLY A 245 2.83 9.88 -3.43
CA GLY A 245 3.28 11.24 -3.78
C GLY A 245 2.44 12.32 -3.09
N GLY A 246 3.04 13.48 -2.84
CA GLY A 246 2.36 14.64 -2.26
C GLY A 246 1.49 15.38 -3.27
N GLY A 247 0.35 15.90 -2.83
CA GLY A 247 -0.51 16.75 -3.67
C GLY A 247 0.04 18.17 -3.84
N TYR A 248 -0.53 18.93 -4.77
CA TYR A 248 -0.25 20.37 -4.86
C TYR A 248 -0.96 21.14 -3.73
N GLY A 249 -2.22 20.83 -3.44
CA GLY A 249 -2.94 21.31 -2.24
C GLY A 249 -3.73 22.63 -2.35
N TRP A 250 -3.50 23.49 -3.36
CA TRP A 250 -4.27 24.72 -3.59
C TRP A 250 -5.02 24.72 -4.94
N GLY A 251 -5.55 23.56 -5.34
CA GLY A 251 -5.97 23.32 -6.72
C GLY A 251 -4.76 23.05 -7.61
N GLY A 252 -4.71 21.87 -8.20
CA GLY A 252 -3.50 21.33 -8.84
C GLY A 252 -3.47 19.82 -8.72
N GLY A 253 -2.52 19.16 -9.38
CA GLY A 253 -2.52 17.70 -9.50
C GLY A 253 -2.45 16.96 -8.17
N GLY A 254 -3.17 15.85 -8.08
CA GLY A 254 -3.05 14.91 -6.96
C GLY A 254 -1.76 14.08 -7.04
N GLY A 255 -1.33 13.52 -5.92
CA GLY A 255 -0.13 12.68 -5.87
C GLY A 255 -0.33 11.30 -6.50
N GLY A 256 0.72 10.71 -7.07
CA GLY A 256 0.71 9.32 -7.54
C GLY A 256 0.71 8.31 -6.38
N GLY A 257 0.08 7.16 -6.55
CA GLY A 257 0.11 6.06 -5.58
C GLY A 257 1.46 5.35 -5.58
N GLY A 258 1.92 4.92 -4.40
CA GLY A 258 3.14 4.11 -4.27
C GLY A 258 2.89 2.62 -4.59
N GLY A 259 3.93 1.85 -4.87
CA GLY A 259 3.77 0.42 -5.17
C GLY A 259 5.05 -0.22 -5.67
N TYR A 260 4.94 -1.33 -6.42
CA TYR A 260 6.08 -1.92 -7.11
C TYR A 260 6.65 -0.91 -8.10
N SER A 261 5.84 -0.39 -9.02
CA SER A 261 6.17 0.83 -9.77
C SER A 261 5.28 1.98 -9.31
N GLY A 262 5.81 3.18 -9.33
CA GLY A 262 5.08 4.38 -8.94
C GLY A 262 3.97 4.74 -9.92
N GLY A 263 2.82 5.17 -9.38
CA GLY A 263 1.77 5.79 -10.16
C GLY A 263 2.17 7.18 -10.64
N SER A 264 1.62 7.60 -11.79
CA SER A 264 1.95 8.90 -12.39
C SER A 264 1.63 10.08 -11.48
N SER A 265 2.31 11.21 -11.69
CA SER A 265 1.89 12.48 -11.10
C SER A 265 0.54 12.93 -11.66
N GLY A 266 -0.30 13.54 -10.82
CA GLY A 266 -1.51 14.21 -11.29
C GLY A 266 -1.18 15.52 -12.00
N LYS A 267 -1.89 15.85 -13.08
CA LYS A 267 -1.79 17.16 -13.75
C LYS A 267 -2.61 18.23 -13.03
N GLY A 268 -2.17 19.48 -13.10
CA GLY A 268 -2.88 20.64 -12.54
C GLY A 268 -4.11 21.07 -13.33
N THR A 269 -5.05 20.16 -13.60
CA THR A 269 -6.33 20.47 -14.28
C THR A 269 -7.51 19.89 -13.51
N SER A 270 -8.69 20.48 -13.64
CA SER A 270 -9.91 19.99 -12.97
C SER A 270 -10.31 18.62 -13.51
N ASP A 271 -10.97 17.82 -12.67
CA ASP A 271 -11.34 16.44 -13.00
C ASP A 271 -10.12 15.67 -13.52
N SER A 272 -9.13 15.53 -12.65
CA SER A 272 -7.89 14.78 -12.88
C SER A 272 -7.44 14.03 -11.63
N CYS A 273 -6.49 13.11 -11.81
CA CYS A 273 -5.87 12.39 -10.71
C CYS A 273 -4.46 11.94 -11.06
N GLY A 274 -3.64 11.72 -10.03
CA GLY A 274 -2.44 10.92 -10.15
C GLY A 274 -2.79 9.45 -10.40
N GLY A 275 -1.85 8.71 -10.96
CA GLY A 275 -2.02 7.29 -11.20
C GLY A 275 -1.93 6.47 -9.93
N GLY A 276 -2.64 5.35 -9.86
CA GLY A 276 -2.39 4.34 -8.83
C GLY A 276 -1.08 3.58 -9.09
N GLY A 277 -0.45 3.07 -8.02
CA GLY A 277 0.79 2.29 -8.11
C GLY A 277 0.60 0.93 -8.75
N GLY A 278 1.68 0.39 -9.31
CA GLY A 278 1.76 -0.99 -9.80
C GLY A 278 1.91 -1.99 -8.66
N SER A 279 1.51 -3.24 -8.88
CA SER A 279 1.62 -4.35 -7.94
C SER A 279 2.61 -5.41 -8.41
N TYR A 280 2.97 -6.34 -7.53
CA TYR A 280 3.86 -7.45 -7.83
C TYR A 280 3.43 -8.68 -7.05
N ASN A 281 3.50 -9.87 -7.64
CA ASN A 281 3.20 -11.12 -6.96
C ASN A 281 3.95 -12.27 -7.64
N ASP A 282 4.95 -12.82 -6.94
CA ASP A 282 5.75 -13.97 -7.38
C ASP A 282 5.27 -15.29 -6.75
N GLY A 283 4.10 -15.27 -6.11
CA GLY A 283 3.53 -16.43 -5.43
C GLY A 283 2.74 -17.33 -6.37
N ASN A 284 2.54 -18.57 -5.96
CA ASN A 284 1.60 -19.49 -6.60
C ASN A 284 0.17 -19.20 -6.15
N ASN A 285 -0.84 -19.78 -6.83
CA ASN A 285 -2.26 -19.69 -6.43
C ASN A 285 -2.75 -18.25 -6.19
N GLN A 286 -2.45 -17.39 -7.17
CA GLN A 286 -2.70 -15.95 -7.06
C GLN A 286 -4.20 -15.62 -7.12
N ASP A 287 -4.60 -14.65 -6.30
CA ASP A 287 -5.93 -14.03 -6.32
C ASP A 287 -5.74 -12.52 -6.13
N ASN A 288 -5.64 -11.83 -7.26
CA ASN A 288 -5.30 -10.41 -7.32
C ASN A 288 -6.53 -9.62 -7.76
N GLU A 289 -6.83 -8.55 -7.02
CA GLU A 289 -7.95 -7.67 -7.29
C GLU A 289 -7.46 -6.23 -7.31
N CYS A 290 -7.52 -5.61 -8.49
CA CYS A 290 -7.28 -4.18 -8.59
C CYS A 290 -8.40 -3.43 -7.86
N CYS A 291 -8.08 -2.29 -7.27
CA CYS A 291 -9.09 -1.37 -6.77
C CYS A 291 -9.99 -1.91 -5.63
N TYR A 292 -9.48 -2.84 -4.81
CA TYR A 292 -10.17 -3.47 -3.69
C TYR A 292 -10.43 -2.50 -2.52
N ASN A 293 -9.41 -1.72 -2.13
CA ASN A 293 -9.48 -0.89 -0.93
C ASN A 293 -9.95 0.53 -1.27
N ASN A 294 -11.18 0.88 -0.90
CA ASN A 294 -11.80 2.16 -1.24
C ASN A 294 -11.63 3.26 -0.18
N ALA A 295 -11.05 2.94 0.98
CA ALA A 295 -10.83 3.89 2.06
C ALA A 295 -9.74 3.39 3.02
N GLY A 296 -8.98 4.31 3.61
CA GLY A 296 -8.09 4.00 4.72
C GLY A 296 -6.79 3.28 4.32
N HIS A 297 -6.15 2.75 5.35
CA HIS A 297 -4.81 2.16 5.30
C HIS A 297 -4.80 0.77 4.67
N GLY A 298 -3.59 0.28 4.39
CA GLY A 298 -3.34 -1.09 3.99
C GLY A 298 -3.38 -2.09 5.15
N GLN A 299 -3.12 -3.34 4.81
CA GLN A 299 -2.97 -4.44 5.76
C GLN A 299 -2.14 -5.56 5.13
N GLY A 300 -1.30 -6.22 5.92
CA GLY A 300 -0.67 -7.50 5.58
C GLY A 300 -1.31 -8.65 6.36
N THR A 301 -1.48 -9.81 5.75
CA THR A 301 -1.86 -11.04 6.47
C THR A 301 -1.02 -12.19 5.97
N VAL A 302 -0.42 -12.95 6.87
CA VAL A 302 0.37 -14.14 6.56
C VAL A 302 -0.22 -15.31 7.32
N THR A 303 -0.65 -16.35 6.60
CA THR A 303 -1.27 -17.55 7.16
C THR A 303 -0.45 -18.77 6.79
N PHE A 304 0.00 -19.54 7.78
CA PHE A 304 0.67 -20.82 7.57
C PHE A 304 -0.31 -21.85 7.03
N LEU A 305 0.11 -22.61 6.01
CA LEU A 305 -0.63 -23.71 5.43
C LEU A 305 0.08 -24.99 5.88
N GLU A 306 -0.64 -25.82 6.65
CA GLU A 306 -0.16 -27.15 7.06
C GLU A 306 -0.07 -28.13 5.88
#